data_AF-A0A957T4Z5-F1
#
_entry.id   AF-A0A957T4Z5-F1
#
_cell.length_a   1.000
_cell.length_b   1.000
_cell.length_c   1.000
_cell.angle_alpha   90.00
_cell.angle_beta   90.00
_cell.angle_gamma   90.00
#
_symmetry.space_group_name_H-M   'P 1'
#
loop_
_entity.id
_entity.type
_entity.pdbx_description
1 polymer ?
#
loop_
_entity_poly.entity_id
_entity_poly.type
_entity_poly.pdbx_seq_one_letter_code
_entity_poly.pdbx_strand_id
1 'polypeptide(L)'
;MRRLNSFIRILLFVLVSLVSAVTPAAAQGNQITYGLVQDSTDPLLVTAVVWPNFTSTDVDLSTAVFSLLLPAGTTTMPSVNPLPSSGGFTNINGSWTAWRLTPSVYASVGGDPADLAGYDVYQVSLGPGTASPPMTSGEAVPLFSFRLPADCRTQPVAVLTNDGAIQQAIANRLGTNFNNQMSVSVDGATAVDLYAGNDAATASLACPLIDSDGDGVGDVVDLDDDNDGLTDAQEGDGLVDTDSDGTPDSLDLDSDDDGVNDVLEAGAADPDSDGRIGSGIAADADGDGLADIVDTDSGGSVLNPTDSDNDGAPNFREDNNADADGDAVTDQNDPADANPCVPNPTAGACDFDGDGDVNSVDSDDDNDNYTDADELAAGSNPYNGVDLPDDNDGDFISDFTDPDDDNAGLTDPEEMTLRTDGFDPDTDGDGENDAAEVGPDVNDPLDTDNDRTIDALESSINDNDGDGTADEFDGDDEDPCTPDLAADVCDLDGDGDVNSVDTDDDGDGYTDSDESAAGSDPYDDAGLPDDNDGDFISDVTDT
;
A
#
# COMPACT_ATOMS: atom_id res chain seq x y z
N MET A 1 50.47 31.54 -25.32
CA MET A 1 50.56 31.71 -23.85
C MET A 1 51.00 33.12 -23.38
N ARG A 2 51.85 33.90 -24.07
CA ARG A 2 52.24 35.27 -23.60
C ARG A 2 51.22 36.41 -23.79
N ARG A 3 50.15 36.23 -24.59
CA ARG A 3 49.19 37.31 -24.88
C ARG A 3 48.07 37.45 -23.84
N LEU A 4 47.66 36.36 -23.17
CA LEU A 4 46.56 36.39 -22.19
C LEU A 4 46.97 37.07 -20.87
N ASN A 5 48.17 36.75 -20.36
CA ASN A 5 48.74 37.39 -19.16
C ASN A 5 48.91 38.91 -19.28
N SER A 6 49.09 39.44 -20.50
CA SER A 6 49.21 40.87 -20.70
C SER A 6 47.84 41.55 -20.75
N PHE A 7 46.78 40.87 -21.21
CA PHE A 7 45.42 41.43 -21.28
C PHE A 7 44.77 41.51 -19.89
N ILE A 8 44.91 40.46 -19.06
CA ILE A 8 44.36 40.45 -17.69
C ILE A 8 45.06 41.50 -16.80
N ARG A 9 46.38 41.67 -16.96
CA ARG A 9 47.15 42.73 -16.27
C ARG A 9 46.85 44.15 -16.74
N ILE A 10 46.27 44.34 -17.93
CA ILE A 10 45.96 45.67 -18.50
C ILE A 10 44.52 46.10 -18.17
N LEU A 11 43.59 45.16 -17.99
CA LEU A 11 42.18 45.46 -17.75
C LEU A 11 41.85 45.65 -16.25
N LEU A 12 42.59 45.00 -15.35
CA LEU A 12 42.45 45.16 -13.89
C LEU A 12 43.38 46.26 -13.33
N PHE A 13 43.52 47.37 -14.06
CA PHE A 13 44.06 48.63 -13.51
C PHE A 13 42.89 49.51 -13.06
N VAL A 14 42.09 49.01 -12.10
CA VAL A 14 41.46 49.93 -11.14
C VAL A 14 42.62 50.52 -10.35
N LEU A 15 42.58 51.83 -10.16
CA LEU A 15 43.69 52.67 -9.70
C LEU A 15 44.10 52.34 -8.25
N VAL A 16 44.79 51.22 -8.02
CA VAL A 16 45.38 50.93 -6.71
C VAL A 16 46.69 51.70 -6.63
N SER A 17 46.61 52.88 -6.03
CA SER A 17 47.79 53.58 -5.53
C SER A 17 48.54 52.62 -4.61
N LEU A 18 49.80 52.35 -4.94
CA LEU A 18 50.71 51.56 -4.11
C LEU A 18 51.06 52.41 -2.87
N VAL A 19 50.16 52.47 -1.90
CA VAL A 19 50.43 53.10 -0.61
C VAL A 19 51.20 52.08 0.23
N SER A 20 52.49 52.32 0.37
CA SER A 20 53.30 51.69 1.41
C SER A 20 52.61 51.89 2.75
N ALA A 21 52.55 50.83 3.56
CA ALA A 21 52.03 50.84 4.93
C ALA A 21 52.67 51.96 5.76
N VAL A 22 52.05 53.13 5.72
CA VAL A 22 52.13 54.14 6.76
C VAL A 22 50.84 53.93 7.51
N THR A 23 50.93 53.36 8.72
CA THR A 23 49.80 53.32 9.66
C THR A 23 49.25 54.74 9.79
N PRO A 24 48.04 55.05 9.29
CA PRO A 24 47.34 56.20 9.82
C PRO A 24 47.01 55.81 11.25
N ALA A 25 47.25 56.71 12.20
CA ALA A 25 46.58 56.61 13.49
C ALA A 25 45.11 56.38 13.18
N ALA A 26 44.57 55.23 13.59
CA ALA A 26 43.14 54.94 13.49
C ALA A 26 42.40 56.22 13.90
N ALA A 27 41.63 56.79 12.97
CA ALA A 27 40.64 57.77 13.34
C ALA A 27 39.79 57.06 14.39
N GLN A 28 39.95 57.47 15.66
CA GLN A 28 39.44 56.75 16.81
C GLN A 28 37.93 56.54 16.64
N GLY A 29 37.51 55.31 16.33
CA GLY A 29 36.11 54.89 16.31
C GLY A 29 35.45 54.69 14.93
N ASN A 30 35.98 55.22 13.82
CA ASN A 30 35.31 55.10 12.51
C ASN A 30 35.65 53.76 11.83
N GLN A 31 34.64 52.91 11.65
CA GLN A 31 34.81 51.54 11.15
C GLN A 31 33.71 51.17 10.13
N ILE A 32 34.05 50.23 9.24
CA ILE A 32 33.11 49.60 8.32
C ILE A 32 33.36 48.10 8.36
N THR A 33 32.33 47.32 8.62
CA THR A 33 32.33 45.86 8.43
C THR A 33 31.46 45.47 7.24
N TYR A 34 31.82 44.38 6.59
CA TYR A 34 31.17 43.86 5.38
C TYR A 34 30.30 42.65 5.73
N GLY A 35 29.12 42.53 5.13
CA GLY A 35 28.21 41.42 5.40
C GLY A 35 27.26 41.11 4.24
N LEU A 36 26.39 40.14 4.49
CA LEU A 36 25.38 39.59 3.59
C LEU A 36 24.06 39.48 4.36
N VAL A 37 22.96 39.87 3.72
CA VAL A 37 21.62 39.78 4.29
C VAL A 37 20.75 39.05 3.29
N GLN A 38 20.11 37.96 3.70
CA GLN A 38 19.09 37.29 2.90
C GLN A 38 17.80 38.10 2.92
N ASP A 39 17.11 38.10 1.78
CA ASP A 39 15.74 38.58 1.74
C ASP A 39 14.85 37.58 2.48
N SER A 40 13.98 38.10 3.35
CA SER A 40 13.10 37.25 4.15
C SER A 40 11.93 36.66 3.36
N THR A 41 11.77 37.02 2.09
CA THR A 41 10.68 36.55 1.21
C THR A 41 11.18 35.79 -0.02
N ASP A 42 12.50 35.78 -0.26
CA ASP A 42 13.16 34.98 -1.30
C ASP A 42 14.55 34.61 -0.75
N PRO A 43 14.74 33.47 -0.05
CA PRO A 43 16.01 33.13 0.61
C PRO A 43 17.18 32.98 -0.36
N LEU A 44 16.88 32.80 -1.65
CA LEU A 44 17.86 32.82 -2.74
C LEU A 44 18.31 34.24 -3.11
N LEU A 45 17.55 35.29 -2.78
CA LEU A 45 17.94 36.68 -2.97
C LEU A 45 18.82 37.17 -1.81
N VAL A 46 20.11 37.35 -2.09
CA VAL A 46 21.09 37.83 -1.11
C VAL A 46 21.53 39.25 -1.43
N THR A 47 21.54 40.11 -0.41
CA THR A 47 22.01 41.49 -0.49
C THR A 47 23.36 41.65 0.19
N ALA A 48 24.35 42.16 -0.54
CA ALA A 48 25.62 42.59 0.04
C ALA A 48 25.43 43.93 0.77
N VAL A 49 25.87 44.00 2.03
CA VAL A 49 25.71 45.17 2.90
C VAL A 49 27.04 45.59 3.51
N VAL A 50 27.08 46.82 4.00
CA VAL A 50 28.09 47.26 4.95
C VAL A 50 27.45 47.82 6.21
N TRP A 51 28.12 47.62 7.34
CA TRP A 51 27.73 48.14 8.64
C TRP A 51 28.68 49.28 9.03
N PRO A 52 28.26 50.54 8.81
CA PRO A 52 29.02 51.70 9.24
C PRO A 52 28.97 51.85 10.77
N ASN A 53 30.11 52.22 11.35
CA ASN A 53 30.20 52.67 12.73
C ASN A 53 30.95 54.00 12.71
N PHE A 54 30.19 55.10 12.66
CA PHE A 54 30.72 56.44 12.56
C PHE A 54 30.15 57.33 13.66
N THR A 55 30.95 58.26 14.15
CA THR A 55 30.46 59.28 15.09
C THR A 55 29.73 60.43 14.40
N SER A 56 29.89 60.57 13.08
CA SER A 56 29.25 61.61 12.26
C SER A 56 28.20 61.01 11.33
N THR A 57 27.20 61.82 11.00
CA THR A 57 26.18 61.53 9.97
C THR A 57 26.52 62.12 8.60
N ASP A 58 27.57 62.96 8.52
CA ASP A 58 28.09 63.52 7.27
C ASP A 58 29.22 62.63 6.74
N VAL A 59 28.82 61.55 6.06
CA VAL A 59 29.74 60.53 5.54
C VAL A 59 29.43 60.26 4.08
N ASP A 60 30.43 60.52 3.23
CA ASP A 60 30.38 60.33 1.79
C ASP A 60 31.22 59.13 1.36
N LEU A 61 30.60 58.21 0.63
CA LEU A 61 31.23 57.09 -0.04
C LEU A 61 31.86 57.54 -1.36
N SER A 62 33.18 57.38 -1.51
CA SER A 62 33.89 57.76 -2.73
C SER A 62 34.16 56.57 -3.65
N THR A 63 34.74 55.49 -3.12
CA THR A 63 35.00 54.25 -3.87
C THR A 63 34.80 53.06 -2.96
N ALA A 64 34.49 51.90 -3.53
CA ALA A 64 34.37 50.67 -2.80
C ALA A 64 34.74 49.47 -3.66
N VAL A 65 35.37 48.49 -3.02
CA VAL A 65 35.64 47.17 -3.54
C VAL A 65 35.12 46.16 -2.52
N PHE A 66 34.35 45.20 -3.01
CA PHE A 66 33.72 44.11 -2.27
C PHE A 66 34.08 42.80 -2.95
N SER A 67 34.65 41.84 -2.21
CA SER A 67 35.05 40.54 -2.74
C SER A 67 34.27 39.42 -2.06
N LEU A 68 33.71 38.51 -2.88
CA LEU A 68 32.79 37.45 -2.48
C LEU A 68 33.27 36.08 -2.96
N LEU A 69 33.04 35.06 -2.14
CA LEU A 69 33.17 33.65 -2.50
C LEU A 69 31.77 33.12 -2.78
N LEU A 70 31.54 32.69 -4.02
CA LEU A 70 30.37 31.92 -4.40
C LEU A 70 30.81 30.50 -4.78
N PRO A 71 29.97 29.48 -4.57
CA PRO A 71 30.26 28.13 -5.05
C PRO A 71 30.62 28.11 -6.54
N ALA A 72 31.56 27.26 -6.96
CA ALA A 72 31.90 27.15 -8.37
C ALA A 72 30.68 26.72 -9.20
N GLY A 73 30.47 27.37 -10.35
CA GLY A 73 29.33 27.08 -11.22
C GLY A 73 28.10 27.94 -10.96
N THR A 74 28.08 28.75 -9.89
CA THR A 74 27.01 29.70 -9.62
C THR A 74 26.70 30.57 -10.85
N THR A 75 25.46 30.46 -11.35
CA THR A 75 24.90 31.34 -12.37
C THR A 75 24.32 32.57 -11.70
N THR A 76 24.78 33.77 -12.09
CA THR A 76 24.29 35.03 -11.51
C THR A 76 23.30 35.70 -12.46
N MET A 77 22.37 36.50 -11.91
CA MET A 77 21.48 37.37 -12.68
C MET A 77 21.62 38.84 -12.21
N PRO A 78 22.00 39.81 -13.07
CA PRO A 78 22.56 39.64 -14.42
C PRO A 78 23.81 38.75 -14.47
N SER A 79 24.12 38.17 -15.62
CA SER A 79 25.25 37.25 -15.75
C SER A 79 26.59 37.96 -15.57
N VAL A 80 27.39 37.52 -14.60
CA VAL A 80 28.79 37.92 -14.43
C VAL A 80 29.66 36.90 -15.15
N ASN A 81 30.18 37.29 -16.31
CA ASN A 81 31.05 36.44 -17.10
C ASN A 81 32.43 36.28 -16.46
N PRO A 82 33.12 35.13 -16.65
CA PRO A 82 34.50 34.98 -16.21
C PRO A 82 35.41 36.02 -16.86
N LEU A 83 36.48 36.39 -16.15
CA LEU A 83 37.54 37.23 -16.68
C LEU A 83 38.03 36.72 -18.06
N PRO A 84 38.32 37.63 -19.01
CA PRO A 84 38.48 39.08 -18.83
C PRO A 84 37.19 39.90 -18.96
N SER A 85 36.03 39.26 -19.20
CA SER A 85 34.75 39.96 -19.26
C SER A 85 34.31 40.42 -17.86
N SER A 86 33.35 41.33 -17.82
CA SER A 86 32.68 41.77 -16.59
C SER A 86 31.17 41.58 -16.73
N GLY A 87 30.47 41.67 -15.62
CA GLY A 87 29.01 41.79 -15.56
C GLY A 87 28.61 42.67 -14.41
N GLY A 88 27.41 42.42 -13.87
CA GLY A 88 26.91 43.14 -12.73
C GLY A 88 25.91 42.31 -11.95
N PHE A 89 25.66 42.77 -10.74
CA PHE A 89 24.57 42.32 -9.89
C PHE A 89 23.43 43.34 -9.97
N THR A 90 22.32 43.10 -9.27
CA THR A 90 21.24 44.06 -9.15
C THR A 90 21.69 45.21 -8.24
N ASN A 91 21.82 46.42 -8.79
CA ASN A 91 22.33 47.58 -8.05
C ASN A 91 21.25 48.14 -7.10
N ILE A 92 21.61 48.38 -5.83
CA ILE A 92 20.74 49.03 -4.85
C ILE A 92 21.22 50.47 -4.61
N ASN A 93 22.42 50.65 -4.06
CA ASN A 93 23.03 51.96 -3.83
C ASN A 93 24.31 52.11 -4.65
N GLY A 94 24.23 52.93 -5.70
CA GLY A 94 25.34 53.15 -6.64
C GLY A 94 25.27 52.23 -7.86
N SER A 95 26.33 52.24 -8.67
CA SER A 95 26.45 51.44 -9.89
C SER A 95 27.64 50.52 -9.74
N TRP A 96 27.40 49.22 -9.63
CA TRP A 96 28.42 48.23 -9.34
C TRP A 96 28.75 47.40 -10.57
N THR A 97 30.05 47.14 -10.76
CA THR A 97 30.57 46.24 -11.80
C THR A 97 31.27 45.07 -11.13
N ALA A 98 31.01 43.86 -11.61
CA ALA A 98 31.55 42.63 -11.05
C ALA A 98 32.48 41.91 -12.05
N TRP A 99 33.55 41.34 -11.54
CA TRP A 99 34.45 40.44 -12.25
C TRP A 99 34.50 39.09 -11.54
N ARG A 100 34.42 38.01 -12.31
CA ARG A 100 34.49 36.63 -11.81
C ARG A 100 35.80 35.95 -12.18
N LEU A 101 36.53 35.49 -11.18
CA LEU A 101 37.71 34.62 -11.33
C LEU A 101 37.31 33.19 -10.97
N THR A 102 37.21 32.32 -11.98
CA THR A 102 36.92 30.90 -11.78
C THR A 102 38.21 30.10 -11.58
N PRO A 103 38.16 28.91 -10.96
CA PRO A 103 39.30 28.00 -10.88
C PRO A 103 39.92 27.68 -12.26
N SER A 104 39.08 27.53 -13.29
CA SER A 104 39.53 27.30 -14.66
C SER A 104 40.28 28.50 -15.26
N VAL A 105 39.81 29.73 -15.03
CA VAL A 105 40.52 30.94 -15.46
C VAL A 105 41.83 31.09 -14.68
N TYR A 106 41.82 30.85 -13.37
CA TYR A 106 43.02 30.90 -12.52
C TYR A 106 44.09 29.89 -12.96
N ALA A 107 43.69 28.66 -13.30
CA ALA A 107 44.57 27.64 -13.89
C ALA A 107 45.17 28.09 -15.22
N SER A 108 44.38 28.73 -16.09
CA SER A 108 44.80 29.14 -17.43
C SER A 108 45.96 30.16 -17.43
N VAL A 109 46.06 30.92 -16.34
CA VAL A 109 47.16 31.86 -16.09
C VAL A 109 48.24 31.27 -15.18
N GLY A 110 48.14 29.99 -14.85
CA GLY A 110 49.11 29.15 -14.14
C GLY A 110 49.04 29.22 -12.62
N GLY A 111 47.91 29.61 -12.03
CA GLY A 111 47.61 29.40 -10.61
C GLY A 111 47.18 27.96 -10.34
N ASP A 112 47.18 27.54 -9.08
CA ASP A 112 46.65 26.23 -8.67
C ASP A 112 45.16 26.37 -8.34
N PRO A 113 44.22 25.68 -9.02
CA PRO A 113 42.80 25.68 -8.68
C PRO A 113 42.50 25.39 -7.21
N ALA A 114 43.32 24.59 -6.54
CA ALA A 114 43.16 24.26 -5.13
C ALA A 114 43.32 25.49 -4.22
N ASP A 115 44.06 26.51 -4.66
CA ASP A 115 44.22 27.77 -3.92
C ASP A 115 42.89 28.52 -3.73
N LEU A 116 41.91 28.28 -4.62
CA LEU A 116 40.58 28.87 -4.53
C LEU A 116 39.59 28.01 -3.74
N ALA A 117 40.02 26.87 -3.19
CA ALA A 117 39.20 25.97 -2.38
C ALA A 117 37.84 25.55 -3.00
N GLY A 118 37.75 25.56 -4.33
CA GLY A 118 36.51 25.21 -5.05
C GLY A 118 35.54 26.38 -5.27
N TYR A 119 35.91 27.61 -4.90
CA TYR A 119 35.07 28.79 -5.08
C TYR A 119 35.35 29.53 -6.39
N ASP A 120 34.30 30.15 -6.93
CA ASP A 120 34.45 31.27 -7.85
C ASP A 120 34.62 32.56 -7.03
N VAL A 121 35.67 33.32 -7.33
CA VAL A 121 36.00 34.56 -6.60
C VAL A 121 35.48 35.76 -7.38
N TYR A 122 34.60 36.53 -6.76
CA TYR A 122 34.03 37.74 -7.34
C TYR A 122 34.68 38.96 -6.71
N GLN A 123 35.04 39.93 -7.54
CA GLN A 123 35.38 41.28 -7.10
C GLN A 123 34.38 42.25 -7.70
N VAL A 124 33.75 43.06 -6.87
CA VAL A 124 32.71 44.01 -7.22
C VAL A 124 33.21 45.40 -6.85
N SER A 125 33.15 46.34 -7.79
CA SER A 125 33.61 47.72 -7.55
C SER A 125 32.51 48.74 -7.83
N LEU A 126 32.47 49.78 -7.00
CA LEU A 126 31.62 50.95 -7.21
C LEU A 126 32.15 51.78 -8.39
N GLY A 127 31.26 52.07 -9.34
CA GLY A 127 31.53 52.91 -10.50
C GLY A 127 31.64 54.40 -10.16
N PRO A 128 32.26 55.21 -11.04
CA PRO A 128 32.44 56.64 -10.79
C PRO A 128 31.12 57.42 -10.87
N GLY A 129 31.01 58.50 -10.08
CA GLY A 129 29.89 59.44 -10.14
C GLY A 129 28.60 58.97 -9.45
N THR A 130 28.69 57.94 -8.61
CA THR A 130 27.58 57.45 -7.79
C THR A 130 27.29 58.41 -6.64
N ALA A 131 26.03 58.70 -6.40
CA ALA A 131 25.63 59.42 -5.20
C ALA A 131 25.93 58.55 -3.97
N SER A 132 26.47 59.16 -2.91
CA SER A 132 26.71 58.44 -1.65
C SER A 132 25.37 58.03 -1.05
N PRO A 133 25.18 56.75 -0.66
CA PRO A 133 24.05 56.38 0.17
C PRO A 133 24.15 57.05 1.55
N PRO A 134 23.03 57.19 2.28
CA PRO A 134 23.07 57.58 3.68
C PRO A 134 23.82 56.52 4.49
N MET A 135 24.78 56.95 5.31
CA MET A 135 25.62 56.08 6.14
C MET A 135 25.30 56.35 7.61
N THR A 136 24.18 55.80 8.10
CA THR A 136 23.79 55.91 9.50
C THR A 136 24.50 54.85 10.33
N SER A 137 25.19 55.26 11.41
CA SER A 137 25.89 54.33 12.27
C SER A 137 24.98 53.22 12.82
N GLY A 138 25.38 51.97 12.65
CA GLY A 138 24.66 50.78 13.13
C GLY A 138 23.52 50.30 12.22
N GLU A 139 23.21 51.00 11.13
CA GLU A 139 22.22 50.57 10.15
C GLU A 139 22.92 49.96 8.93
N ALA A 140 22.48 48.79 8.48
CA ALA A 140 23.01 48.17 7.28
C ALA A 140 22.74 49.06 6.05
N VAL A 141 23.79 49.32 5.27
CA VAL A 141 23.68 50.02 3.99
C VAL A 141 23.72 48.99 2.87
N PRO A 142 22.60 48.71 2.19
CA PRO A 142 22.55 47.74 1.11
C PRO A 142 23.26 48.28 -0.14
N LEU A 143 24.08 47.46 -0.78
CA LEU A 143 24.94 47.90 -1.88
C LEU A 143 24.43 47.39 -3.23
N PHE A 144 24.34 46.07 -3.35
CA PHE A 144 23.84 45.34 -4.50
C PHE A 144 23.28 43.99 -4.03
N SER A 145 22.35 43.43 -4.78
CA SER A 145 21.79 42.11 -4.54
C SER A 145 22.06 41.15 -5.69
N PHE A 146 22.12 39.88 -5.37
CA PHE A 146 22.31 38.78 -6.30
C PHE A 146 21.42 37.63 -5.90
N ARG A 147 20.89 36.92 -6.89
CA ARG A 147 20.13 35.70 -6.66
C ARG A 147 21.05 34.49 -6.78
N LEU A 148 21.01 33.62 -5.78
CA LEU A 148 21.65 32.33 -5.79
C LEU A 148 20.84 31.36 -6.67
N PRO A 149 21.50 30.37 -7.27
CA PRO A 149 20.80 29.32 -7.97
C PRO A 149 20.09 28.41 -6.94
N ALA A 150 19.01 27.73 -7.36
CA ALA A 150 18.23 26.84 -6.50
C ALA A 150 19.04 25.66 -5.94
N ASP A 151 20.22 25.38 -6.50
CA ASP A 151 21.11 24.29 -6.13
C ASP A 151 22.31 24.74 -5.26
N CYS A 152 22.14 25.66 -4.30
CA CYS A 152 23.23 25.89 -3.34
C CYS A 152 23.44 24.65 -2.47
N ARG A 153 24.30 23.72 -2.93
CA ARG A 153 24.29 22.33 -2.44
C ARG A 153 25.40 21.98 -1.47
N THR A 154 26.47 22.76 -1.31
CA THR A 154 27.64 22.27 -0.54
C THR A 154 28.56 23.28 0.13
N GLN A 155 28.57 24.56 -0.27
CA GLN A 155 29.53 25.53 0.24
C GLN A 155 28.87 26.86 0.58
N PRO A 156 29.25 27.50 1.71
CA PRO A 156 28.65 28.74 2.14
C PRO A 156 28.97 29.88 1.17
N VAL A 157 28.05 30.84 1.10
CA VAL A 157 28.30 32.14 0.45
C VAL A 157 29.01 33.02 1.46
N ALA A 158 30.18 33.56 1.13
CA ALA A 158 31.00 34.26 2.11
C ALA A 158 31.67 35.53 1.58
N VAL A 159 31.82 36.53 2.45
CA VAL A 159 32.68 37.68 2.23
C VAL A 159 34.14 37.27 2.42
N LEU A 160 35.00 37.58 1.46
CA LEU A 160 36.44 37.32 1.54
C LEU A 160 37.06 38.12 2.70
N THR A 161 37.88 37.51 3.56
CA THR A 161 38.58 38.24 4.64
C THR A 161 39.91 38.79 4.16
N ASN A 162 40.17 40.10 4.25
CA ASN A 162 41.41 40.71 3.72
C ASN A 162 42.66 39.98 4.17
N ASP A 163 43.62 39.83 3.25
CA ASP A 163 44.87 39.10 3.48
C ASP A 163 44.68 37.64 3.91
N GLY A 164 43.52 37.04 3.63
CA GLY A 164 43.26 35.61 3.78
C GLY A 164 44.05 34.74 2.77
N ALA A 165 43.97 33.42 2.93
CA ALA A 165 44.72 32.47 2.12
C ALA A 165 44.43 32.61 0.61
N ILE A 166 43.13 32.70 0.25
CA ILE A 166 42.67 32.83 -1.14
C ILE A 166 43.19 34.15 -1.75
N GLN A 167 43.07 35.28 -1.05
CA GLN A 167 43.55 36.57 -1.55
C GLN A 167 45.06 36.60 -1.72
N GLN A 168 45.81 36.05 -0.76
CA GLN A 168 47.27 35.98 -0.85
C GLN A 168 47.69 35.13 -2.06
N ALA A 169 47.02 34.01 -2.32
CA ALA A 169 47.29 33.20 -3.50
C ALA A 169 47.01 33.95 -4.80
N ILE A 170 45.86 34.63 -4.90
CA ILE A 170 45.52 35.46 -6.07
C ILE A 170 46.54 36.59 -6.26
N ALA A 171 46.89 37.32 -5.19
CA ALA A 171 47.83 38.42 -5.22
C ALA A 171 49.23 37.98 -5.64
N ASN A 172 49.74 36.88 -5.08
CA ASN A 172 51.03 36.31 -5.44
C ASN A 172 51.08 35.88 -6.91
N ARG A 173 49.95 35.40 -7.45
CA ARG A 173 49.90 34.85 -8.81
C ARG A 173 49.68 35.90 -9.88
N LEU A 174 48.68 36.76 -9.68
CA LEU A 174 48.20 37.71 -10.67
C LEU A 174 48.76 39.12 -10.45
N GLY A 175 49.22 39.42 -9.23
CA GLY A 175 49.59 40.77 -8.82
C GLY A 175 48.38 41.67 -8.59
N THR A 176 47.19 41.08 -8.41
CA THR A 176 45.92 41.78 -8.24
C THR A 176 45.45 41.64 -6.80
N ASN A 177 44.98 42.73 -6.22
CA ASN A 177 44.46 42.74 -4.86
C ASN A 177 42.95 42.49 -4.85
N PHE A 178 42.52 41.39 -4.23
CA PHE A 178 41.11 41.03 -4.01
C PHE A 178 40.67 41.31 -2.56
N ASN A 179 41.33 42.25 -1.90
CA ASN A 179 40.90 42.76 -0.61
C ASN A 179 39.68 43.68 -0.77
N ASN A 180 38.83 43.67 0.24
CA ASN A 180 37.76 44.63 0.45
C ASN A 180 38.33 45.96 0.92
N GLN A 181 37.74 47.04 0.43
CA GLN A 181 38.15 48.39 0.82
C GLN A 181 37.03 49.36 0.51
N MET A 182 36.78 50.30 1.43
CA MET A 182 35.81 51.36 1.22
C MET A 182 36.44 52.71 1.55
N SER A 183 36.53 53.60 0.57
CA SER A 183 37.05 54.96 0.76
C SER A 183 35.92 55.89 1.13
N VAL A 184 35.96 56.45 2.34
CA VAL A 184 34.93 57.38 2.84
C VAL A 184 35.51 58.72 3.25
N SER A 185 34.78 59.79 2.98
CA SER A 185 35.00 61.14 3.51
C SER A 185 34.06 61.36 4.67
N VAL A 186 34.58 61.82 5.81
CA VAL A 186 33.77 62.14 7.01
C VAL A 186 33.92 63.63 7.28
N ASP A 187 32.80 64.34 7.48
CA ASP A 187 32.75 65.79 7.71
C ASP A 187 33.50 66.59 6.61
N GLY A 188 33.43 66.13 5.36
CA GLY A 188 34.12 66.73 4.21
C GLY A 188 35.65 66.60 4.22
N ALA A 189 36.21 65.72 5.05
CA ALA A 189 37.65 65.44 5.07
C ALA A 189 38.12 64.68 3.81
N THR A 190 39.43 64.60 3.59
CA THR A 190 39.98 63.75 2.54
C THR A 190 39.59 62.30 2.77
N ALA A 191 39.09 61.63 1.72
CA ALA A 191 38.65 60.24 1.83
C ALA A 191 39.77 59.33 2.34
N VAL A 192 39.43 58.43 3.26
CA VAL A 192 40.34 57.43 3.83
C VAL A 192 39.78 56.04 3.56
N ASP A 193 40.69 55.11 3.27
CA ASP A 193 40.37 53.71 3.06
C ASP A 193 40.11 53.00 4.39
N LEU A 194 38.90 52.45 4.53
CA LEU A 194 38.46 51.74 5.72
C LEU A 194 38.15 50.27 5.40
N TYR A 195 38.56 49.42 6.33
CA TYR A 195 38.16 48.03 6.46
C TYR A 195 38.39 47.62 7.91
N ALA A 196 37.31 47.38 8.66
CA ALA A 196 37.43 46.89 10.04
C ALA A 196 37.39 45.37 10.12
N GLY A 197 36.81 44.71 9.11
CA GLY A 197 36.63 43.26 9.06
C GLY A 197 35.36 42.88 8.31
N ASN A 198 35.02 41.60 8.39
CA ASN A 198 33.71 41.12 8.01
C ASN A 198 32.85 41.05 9.28
N ASP A 199 31.56 41.33 9.16
CA ASP A 199 30.64 41.28 10.29
C ASP A 199 30.44 39.83 10.76
N ALA A 200 30.56 39.58 12.06
CA ALA A 200 30.60 38.21 12.57
C ALA A 200 29.30 37.43 12.38
N ALA A 201 28.15 38.12 12.31
CA ALA A 201 26.86 37.49 12.13
C ALA A 201 26.49 37.31 10.65
N THR A 202 26.96 38.22 9.79
CA THR A 202 26.49 38.31 8.40
C THR A 202 27.58 38.07 7.35
N ALA A 203 28.81 37.71 7.75
CA ALA A 203 29.91 37.49 6.80
C ALA A 203 29.79 36.22 5.96
N SER A 204 28.94 35.27 6.36
CA SER A 204 28.80 33.97 5.71
C SER A 204 27.37 33.47 5.88
N LEU A 205 26.80 32.87 4.82
CA LEU A 205 25.50 32.20 4.81
C LEU A 205 25.74 30.70 4.58
N ALA A 206 25.13 29.84 5.40
CA ALA A 206 25.21 28.37 5.25
C ALA A 206 24.29 27.90 4.10
N CYS A 207 24.57 26.72 3.53
CA CYS A 207 23.68 26.01 2.59
C CYS A 207 23.44 24.59 3.16
N PRO A 208 22.28 23.93 2.95
CA PRO A 208 21.32 24.12 1.85
C PRO A 208 20.33 25.27 2.08
N LEU A 209 19.75 25.77 0.99
CA LEU A 209 18.87 26.95 0.91
C LEU A 209 17.51 26.59 0.31
N ILE A 210 17.16 25.30 0.30
CA ILE A 210 15.87 24.78 -0.17
C ILE A 210 15.04 24.57 1.10
N ASP A 211 13.82 25.08 1.02
CA ASP A 211 12.82 25.31 2.06
C ASP A 211 11.54 25.32 1.22
N SER A 212 11.09 24.11 0.90
CA SER A 212 10.09 23.84 -0.14
C SER A 212 8.71 24.35 0.25
N ASP A 213 8.42 24.36 1.54
CA ASP A 213 7.24 24.99 2.11
C ASP A 213 7.38 26.47 2.49
N GLY A 214 8.58 26.99 2.72
CA GLY A 214 8.78 28.37 3.14
C GLY A 214 8.41 28.64 4.60
N ASP A 215 8.41 27.62 5.46
CA ASP A 215 8.11 27.75 6.89
C ASP A 215 9.32 28.29 7.70
N GLY A 216 10.51 28.24 7.10
CA GLY A 216 11.76 28.76 7.65
C GLY A 216 12.64 27.72 8.36
N VAL A 217 12.21 26.45 8.36
CA VAL A 217 13.05 25.26 8.50
C VAL A 217 13.59 24.98 7.08
N GLY A 218 13.89 23.76 6.67
CA GLY A 218 14.45 23.60 5.33
C GLY A 218 14.99 22.21 5.12
N ASP A 219 14.80 21.73 3.90
CA ASP A 219 14.41 20.34 3.63
C ASP A 219 15.35 19.27 4.23
N VAL A 220 16.62 19.62 4.45
CA VAL A 220 17.61 18.67 5.01
C VAL A 220 17.42 18.41 6.51
N VAL A 221 16.70 19.29 7.21
CA VAL A 221 16.43 19.16 8.65
C VAL A 221 14.96 19.30 8.98
N ASP A 222 14.12 19.48 7.97
CA ASP A 222 12.68 19.45 8.09
C ASP A 222 12.21 18.03 8.43
N LEU A 223 10.99 17.92 8.95
CA LEU A 223 10.33 16.64 9.17
C LEU A 223 9.13 16.44 8.23
N ASP A 224 8.71 17.50 7.54
CA ASP A 224 7.55 17.60 6.65
C ASP A 224 7.86 18.70 5.62
N ASP A 225 8.62 18.33 4.57
CA ASP A 225 9.25 19.26 3.62
C ASP A 225 8.25 20.15 2.82
N ASP A 226 6.98 19.76 2.73
CA ASP A 226 5.93 20.51 2.02
C ASP A 226 4.75 20.99 2.89
N ASN A 227 4.74 20.60 4.16
CA ASN A 227 3.83 21.03 5.23
C ASN A 227 2.37 20.63 4.97
N ASP A 228 2.15 19.49 4.34
CA ASP A 228 0.83 18.89 4.16
C ASP A 228 0.32 18.18 5.44
N GLY A 229 1.20 17.98 6.43
CA GLY A 229 0.90 17.39 7.74
C GLY A 229 1.24 15.89 7.85
N LEU A 230 1.67 15.25 6.76
CA LEU A 230 2.37 13.98 6.74
C LEU A 230 3.87 14.24 6.88
N THR A 231 4.58 13.37 7.61
CA THR A 231 6.04 13.52 7.71
C THR A 231 6.71 12.87 6.50
N ASP A 232 7.89 13.35 6.09
CA ASP A 232 8.65 12.75 4.98
C ASP A 232 8.82 11.23 5.17
N ALA A 233 8.94 10.77 6.42
CA ALA A 233 9.07 9.35 6.73
C ALA A 233 7.82 8.51 6.39
N GLN A 234 6.63 9.10 6.46
CA GLN A 234 5.36 8.52 6.01
C GLN A 234 5.28 8.51 4.48
N GLU A 235 5.88 9.50 3.83
CA GLU A 235 5.87 9.66 2.37
C GLU A 235 7.10 9.02 1.68
N GLY A 236 8.01 8.42 2.45
CA GLY A 236 9.11 7.63 1.90
C GLY A 236 10.43 8.38 1.71
N ASP A 237 10.63 9.50 2.40
CA ASP A 237 11.92 10.17 2.65
C ASP A 237 12.64 10.55 1.34
N GLY A 238 11.86 11.13 0.41
CA GLY A 238 12.30 11.55 -0.93
C GLY A 238 12.69 10.42 -1.89
N LEU A 239 12.32 9.16 -1.59
CA LEU A 239 12.62 8.00 -2.43
C LEU A 239 11.45 7.51 -3.27
N VAL A 240 10.23 7.89 -2.90
CA VAL A 240 8.99 7.54 -3.59
C VAL A 240 8.52 8.74 -4.42
N ASP A 241 7.92 8.44 -5.55
CA ASP A 241 7.41 9.35 -6.59
C ASP A 241 6.27 8.56 -7.24
N THR A 242 5.07 8.68 -6.65
CA THR A 242 3.94 7.78 -6.89
C THR A 242 3.37 7.95 -8.30
N ASP A 243 3.13 9.19 -8.72
CA ASP A 243 2.65 9.53 -10.07
C ASP A 243 3.76 9.53 -11.16
N SER A 244 5.03 9.45 -10.75
CA SER A 244 6.21 9.49 -11.62
C SER A 244 6.39 10.81 -12.41
N ASP A 245 5.94 11.95 -11.88
CA ASP A 245 6.14 13.27 -12.49
C ASP A 245 7.57 13.84 -12.28
N GLY A 246 8.29 13.28 -11.30
CA GLY A 246 9.65 13.64 -10.93
C GLY A 246 9.78 14.52 -9.68
N THR A 247 8.68 14.82 -9.01
CA THR A 247 8.57 15.38 -7.66
C THR A 247 8.36 14.21 -6.70
N PRO A 248 9.26 13.98 -5.72
CA PRO A 248 9.03 12.95 -4.72
C PRO A 248 7.80 13.25 -3.88
N ASP A 249 7.09 12.21 -3.40
CA ASP A 249 5.87 12.35 -2.58
C ASP A 249 6.07 13.35 -1.43
N SER A 250 7.21 13.30 -0.71
CA SER A 250 7.53 14.24 0.38
C SER A 250 7.77 15.70 -0.04
N LEU A 251 7.47 16.06 -1.29
CA LEU A 251 7.58 17.41 -1.84
C LEU A 251 6.37 17.74 -2.73
N ASP A 252 5.41 16.83 -2.80
CA ASP A 252 4.25 16.90 -3.67
C ASP A 252 2.97 16.98 -2.84
N LEU A 253 2.11 17.95 -3.16
CA LEU A 253 0.89 18.17 -2.40
C LEU A 253 -0.28 17.30 -2.89
N ASP A 254 -0.08 16.51 -3.95
CA ASP A 254 -1.05 15.64 -4.63
C ASP A 254 -0.27 14.46 -5.24
N SER A 255 0.25 13.56 -4.39
CA SER A 255 1.28 12.57 -4.71
C SER A 255 0.88 11.56 -5.81
N ASP A 256 -0.41 11.31 -6.01
CA ASP A 256 -0.95 10.45 -7.07
C ASP A 256 -1.61 11.22 -8.24
N ASP A 257 -1.60 12.56 -8.17
CA ASP A 257 -2.04 13.50 -9.21
C ASP A 257 -3.54 13.31 -9.60
N ASP A 258 -4.36 12.84 -8.66
CA ASP A 258 -5.79 12.57 -8.85
C ASP A 258 -6.68 13.83 -8.70
N GLY A 259 -6.09 14.90 -8.15
CA GLY A 259 -6.73 16.18 -7.91
C GLY A 259 -7.28 16.39 -6.50
N VAL A 260 -6.97 15.51 -5.55
CA VAL A 260 -7.26 15.63 -4.12
C VAL A 260 -5.96 15.67 -3.33
N ASN A 261 -5.61 16.84 -2.80
CA ASN A 261 -4.36 16.97 -2.05
C ASN A 261 -4.21 16.00 -0.86
N ASP A 262 -3.01 15.50 -0.65
CA ASP A 262 -2.58 14.53 0.36
C ASP A 262 -3.09 14.87 1.79
N VAL A 263 -2.99 16.14 2.19
CA VAL A 263 -3.54 16.66 3.47
C VAL A 263 -5.01 16.29 3.69
N LEU A 264 -5.84 16.29 2.63
CA LEU A 264 -7.26 15.97 2.72
C LEU A 264 -7.49 14.46 2.79
N GLU A 265 -6.67 13.69 2.11
CA GLU A 265 -6.75 12.23 2.02
C GLU A 265 -6.26 11.58 3.31
N ALA A 266 -5.23 12.15 3.93
CA ALA A 266 -4.82 11.87 5.29
C ALA A 266 -5.87 12.28 6.34
N GLY A 267 -6.96 12.94 5.93
CA GLY A 267 -8.09 13.31 6.78
C GLY A 267 -7.86 14.56 7.63
N ALA A 268 -6.83 15.35 7.31
CA ALA A 268 -6.59 16.64 7.92
C ALA A 268 -7.46 17.73 7.29
N ALA A 269 -7.33 18.95 7.80
CA ALA A 269 -8.13 20.08 7.38
C ALA A 269 -7.25 21.10 6.66
N ASP A 270 -7.65 21.46 5.44
CA ASP A 270 -7.10 22.57 4.65
C ASP A 270 -8.17 23.68 4.42
N PRO A 271 -8.45 24.52 5.43
CA PRO A 271 -9.35 25.67 5.37
C PRO A 271 -9.16 26.68 4.23
N ASP A 272 -7.96 26.86 3.69
CA ASP A 272 -7.65 27.83 2.62
C ASP A 272 -7.35 27.21 1.26
N SER A 273 -7.38 25.89 1.16
CA SER A 273 -7.26 25.11 -0.07
C SER A 273 -5.94 25.36 -0.79
N ASP A 274 -4.85 25.40 -0.03
CA ASP A 274 -3.48 25.55 -0.56
C ASP A 274 -2.67 24.24 -0.54
N GLY A 275 -3.28 23.13 -0.14
CA GLY A 275 -2.67 21.81 -0.06
C GLY A 275 -1.94 21.54 1.25
N ARG A 276 -2.01 22.46 2.21
CA ARG A 276 -1.24 22.36 3.45
C ARG A 276 -2.11 22.28 4.68
N ILE A 277 -1.54 21.77 5.76
CA ILE A 277 -2.30 21.59 6.99
C ILE A 277 -2.62 22.94 7.66
N GLY A 278 -3.92 23.20 7.85
CA GLY A 278 -4.38 24.36 8.62
C GLY A 278 -4.65 25.60 7.77
N SER A 279 -3.96 26.71 8.03
CA SER A 279 -4.19 27.94 7.25
C SER A 279 -2.98 28.86 7.28
N GLY A 280 -2.48 29.16 6.08
CA GLY A 280 -1.14 29.73 5.89
C GLY A 280 -0.07 28.82 6.53
N ILE A 281 1.07 29.40 6.87
CA ILE A 281 2.11 28.66 7.60
C ILE A 281 1.59 28.33 9.01
N ALA A 282 1.46 27.03 9.29
CA ALA A 282 1.02 26.52 10.58
C ALA A 282 1.98 26.94 11.71
N ALA A 283 1.53 26.85 12.95
CA ALA A 283 2.41 27.13 14.08
C ALA A 283 3.35 25.94 14.27
N ASP A 284 4.65 26.21 14.36
CA ASP A 284 5.69 25.27 14.79
C ASP A 284 6.39 25.89 16.01
N ALA A 285 6.12 25.34 17.19
CA ALA A 285 6.58 25.90 18.46
C ALA A 285 8.05 25.60 18.77
N ASP A 286 8.61 24.51 18.25
CA ASP A 286 9.94 24.03 18.60
C ASP A 286 10.96 24.09 17.44
N GLY A 287 10.49 24.33 16.22
CA GLY A 287 11.28 24.70 15.06
C GLY A 287 11.87 23.52 14.32
N ASP A 288 11.20 22.37 14.33
CA ASP A 288 11.64 21.15 13.65
C ASP A 288 10.94 20.89 12.31
N GLY A 289 10.01 21.75 11.91
CA GLY A 289 9.34 21.72 10.61
C GLY A 289 7.96 21.05 10.63
N LEU A 290 7.63 20.31 11.70
CA LEU A 290 6.32 19.69 11.83
C LEU A 290 5.30 20.61 12.54
N ALA A 291 4.14 20.81 11.93
CA ALA A 291 3.11 21.68 12.50
C ALA A 291 2.60 21.21 13.90
N ASP A 292 2.42 22.14 14.84
CA ASP A 292 1.94 21.95 16.23
C ASP A 292 0.66 21.09 16.33
N ILE A 293 -0.17 21.09 15.28
CA ILE A 293 -1.43 20.35 15.24
C ILE A 293 -1.21 18.84 15.10
N VAL A 294 -0.14 18.43 14.42
CA VAL A 294 0.25 17.04 14.18
C VAL A 294 1.49 16.62 14.97
N ASP A 295 2.25 17.56 15.52
CA ASP A 295 3.41 17.29 16.35
C ASP A 295 3.03 16.90 17.79
N THR A 296 3.47 15.72 18.22
CA THR A 296 3.19 15.18 19.56
C THR A 296 3.97 15.82 20.70
N ASP A 297 5.15 16.41 20.46
CA ASP A 297 5.94 17.02 21.53
C ASP A 297 5.71 18.53 21.69
N SER A 298 5.04 19.16 20.70
CA SER A 298 4.34 20.45 20.83
C SER A 298 2.85 20.36 21.20
N GLY A 299 2.32 19.15 21.39
CA GLY A 299 1.01 18.90 22.02
C GLY A 299 -0.17 18.64 21.08
N GLY A 300 0.12 18.49 19.78
CA GLY A 300 -0.74 17.93 18.75
C GLY A 300 -0.82 16.40 18.78
N SER A 301 -1.20 15.81 17.66
CA SER A 301 -1.34 14.36 17.52
C SER A 301 -1.00 13.92 16.10
N VAL A 302 -0.14 12.91 15.97
CA VAL A 302 0.29 12.36 14.67
C VAL A 302 -0.91 12.12 13.75
N LEU A 303 -0.82 12.67 12.54
CA LEU A 303 -1.70 12.33 11.44
C LEU A 303 -1.30 10.95 10.93
N ASN A 304 -2.23 10.00 10.94
CA ASN A 304 -1.96 8.68 10.37
C ASN A 304 -2.57 8.68 8.97
N PRO A 305 -1.82 8.26 7.93
CA PRO A 305 -2.36 8.12 6.60
C PRO A 305 -3.65 7.30 6.63
N THR A 306 -4.67 7.80 5.94
CA THR A 306 -5.89 7.03 5.71
C THR A 306 -5.59 5.93 4.70
N ASP A 307 -6.20 4.78 4.90
CA ASP A 307 -6.14 3.61 4.03
C ASP A 307 -7.58 3.07 3.98
N SER A 308 -8.25 3.28 2.84
CA SER A 308 -9.69 3.11 2.67
C SER A 308 -10.09 1.64 2.54
N ASP A 309 -9.29 0.83 1.84
CA ASP A 309 -9.56 -0.59 1.59
C ASP A 309 -8.72 -1.55 2.46
N ASN A 310 -7.73 -1.03 3.18
CA ASN A 310 -6.84 -1.74 4.10
C ASN A 310 -5.87 -2.71 3.41
N ASP A 311 -5.41 -2.39 2.20
CA ASP A 311 -4.41 -3.16 1.47
C ASP A 311 -2.96 -2.84 1.90
N GLY A 312 -2.78 -1.69 2.57
CA GLY A 312 -1.52 -1.19 3.10
C GLY A 312 -0.85 -0.08 2.28
N ALA A 313 -1.40 0.28 1.12
CA ALA A 313 -1.18 1.56 0.48
C ALA A 313 -2.11 2.61 1.12
N PRO A 314 -1.61 3.81 1.43
CA PRO A 314 -2.44 4.89 1.92
C PRO A 314 -3.07 5.67 0.77
N ASN A 315 -4.23 6.25 1.03
CA ASN A 315 -5.04 6.97 0.04
C ASN A 315 -4.29 8.02 -0.78
N PHE A 316 -3.31 8.72 -0.18
CA PHE A 316 -2.49 9.74 -0.87
C PHE A 316 -1.58 9.17 -1.96
N ARG A 317 -1.61 7.86 -2.18
CA ARG A 317 -0.83 7.16 -3.20
C ARG A 317 -1.70 6.40 -4.17
N GLU A 318 -3.00 6.59 -4.10
CA GLU A 318 -3.99 5.76 -4.77
C GLU A 318 -5.04 6.65 -5.43
N ASP A 319 -4.97 6.69 -6.77
CA ASP A 319 -5.80 7.55 -7.59
C ASP A 319 -7.29 7.22 -7.41
N ASN A 320 -8.07 8.19 -6.94
CA ASN A 320 -9.51 8.08 -6.69
C ASN A 320 -10.37 8.20 -7.96
N ASN A 321 -9.76 8.28 -9.14
CA ASN A 321 -10.39 8.37 -10.45
C ASN A 321 -9.99 7.23 -11.38
N ALA A 322 -8.80 6.66 -11.18
CA ALA A 322 -8.35 5.45 -11.84
C ALA A 322 -9.14 4.22 -11.38
N ASP A 323 -9.13 3.22 -12.24
CA ASP A 323 -9.73 1.89 -12.09
C ASP A 323 -8.80 0.99 -12.91
N ALA A 324 -7.66 0.65 -12.30
CA ALA A 324 -6.49 0.12 -12.98
C ALA A 324 -6.75 -1.25 -13.62
N ASP A 325 -7.59 -2.08 -13.01
CA ASP A 325 -7.95 -3.40 -13.52
C ASP A 325 -9.34 -3.48 -14.17
N GLY A 326 -10.18 -2.45 -14.02
CA GLY A 326 -11.47 -2.35 -14.68
C GLY A 326 -12.61 -3.07 -13.94
N ASP A 327 -12.49 -3.29 -12.63
CA ASP A 327 -13.49 -3.96 -11.81
C ASP A 327 -14.67 -3.03 -11.39
N ALA A 328 -14.55 -1.74 -11.73
CA ALA A 328 -15.46 -0.63 -11.42
C ALA A 328 -15.38 -0.11 -9.97
N VAL A 329 -14.35 -0.50 -9.23
CA VAL A 329 -13.85 0.14 -8.02
C VAL A 329 -12.66 1.02 -8.41
N THR A 330 -12.48 2.12 -7.70
CA THR A 330 -11.33 3.00 -7.93
C THR A 330 -10.14 2.47 -7.16
N ASP A 331 -8.92 2.72 -7.62
CA ASP A 331 -7.67 2.25 -6.98
C ASP A 331 -7.69 2.56 -5.46
N GLN A 332 -8.02 3.79 -5.03
CA GLN A 332 -8.18 4.16 -3.60
C GLN A 332 -9.14 3.29 -2.76
N ASN A 333 -10.04 2.55 -3.38
CA ASN A 333 -11.02 1.73 -2.69
C ASN A 333 -10.91 0.25 -3.09
N ASP A 334 -9.88 -0.11 -3.85
CA ASP A 334 -9.65 -1.44 -4.38
C ASP A 334 -8.51 -2.13 -3.63
N PRO A 335 -8.79 -3.13 -2.78
CA PRO A 335 -7.74 -3.84 -2.07
C PRO A 335 -6.76 -4.63 -2.94
N ALA A 336 -6.92 -4.63 -4.27
CA ALA A 336 -5.98 -5.21 -5.21
C ALA A 336 -6.07 -4.59 -6.64
N ASP A 337 -5.62 -3.34 -6.82
CA ASP A 337 -5.58 -2.55 -8.09
C ASP A 337 -5.29 -3.26 -9.43
N ALA A 338 -4.61 -4.40 -9.39
CA ALA A 338 -4.19 -5.13 -10.58
C ALA A 338 -4.99 -6.42 -10.81
N ASN A 339 -5.94 -6.74 -9.93
CA ASN A 339 -6.66 -7.99 -9.92
C ASN A 339 -8.17 -7.77 -10.12
N PRO A 340 -8.68 -7.86 -11.36
CA PRO A 340 -10.05 -7.50 -11.69
C PRO A 340 -11.12 -8.36 -11.01
N CYS A 341 -10.74 -9.43 -10.31
CA CYS A 341 -11.64 -10.29 -9.56
C CYS A 341 -11.82 -9.87 -8.10
N VAL A 342 -11.00 -8.93 -7.62
CA VAL A 342 -11.04 -8.41 -6.26
C VAL A 342 -11.25 -6.91 -6.37
N PRO A 343 -12.18 -6.33 -5.60
CA PRO A 343 -13.15 -6.96 -4.72
C PRO A 343 -14.37 -7.53 -5.47
N ASN A 344 -14.47 -7.32 -6.79
CA ASN A 344 -15.65 -7.66 -7.57
C ASN A 344 -15.45 -8.87 -8.51
N PRO A 345 -15.76 -10.12 -8.09
CA PRO A 345 -15.61 -11.31 -8.94
C PRO A 345 -16.58 -11.35 -10.13
N THR A 346 -17.53 -10.41 -10.21
CA THR A 346 -18.46 -10.28 -11.34
C THR A 346 -18.04 -9.20 -12.34
N ALA A 347 -16.86 -8.60 -12.15
CA ALA A 347 -16.31 -7.64 -13.08
C ALA A 347 -16.13 -8.25 -14.47
N GLY A 348 -16.32 -7.43 -15.51
CA GLY A 348 -16.26 -7.91 -16.89
C GLY A 348 -14.87 -8.38 -17.35
N ALA A 349 -13.81 -7.99 -16.63
CA ALA A 349 -12.43 -8.39 -16.89
C ALA A 349 -11.94 -9.54 -15.99
N CYS A 350 -12.76 -9.98 -15.02
CA CYS A 350 -12.41 -11.07 -14.12
C CYS A 350 -12.37 -12.41 -14.88
N ASP A 351 -11.28 -13.15 -14.63
CA ASP A 351 -10.92 -14.50 -15.08
C ASP A 351 -10.38 -15.17 -13.81
N PHE A 352 -11.31 -15.73 -13.02
CA PHE A 352 -11.07 -16.03 -11.60
C PHE A 352 -10.08 -17.19 -11.42
N ASP A 353 -10.12 -18.18 -12.29
CA ASP A 353 -9.20 -19.32 -12.30
C ASP A 353 -7.93 -19.10 -13.16
N GLY A 354 -7.92 -18.07 -14.01
CA GLY A 354 -6.81 -17.70 -14.88
C GLY A 354 -6.65 -18.63 -16.09
N ASP A 355 -7.74 -19.28 -16.53
CA ASP A 355 -7.71 -20.21 -17.67
C ASP A 355 -7.70 -19.49 -19.03
N GLY A 356 -8.09 -18.21 -19.03
CA GLY A 356 -8.07 -17.30 -20.17
C GLY A 356 -9.45 -16.94 -20.74
N ASP A 357 -10.53 -17.57 -20.29
CA ASP A 357 -11.89 -17.10 -20.48
C ASP A 357 -12.32 -16.22 -19.30
N VAL A 358 -13.19 -15.22 -19.54
CA VAL A 358 -13.69 -14.35 -18.46
C VAL A 358 -14.95 -14.94 -17.86
N ASN A 359 -15.21 -14.72 -16.58
CA ASN A 359 -16.29 -15.41 -15.86
C ASN A 359 -17.68 -15.32 -16.54
N SER A 360 -17.94 -14.21 -17.24
CA SER A 360 -19.21 -14.03 -17.97
C SER A 360 -19.45 -15.00 -19.14
N VAL A 361 -18.41 -15.72 -19.58
CA VAL A 361 -18.46 -16.70 -20.69
C VAL A 361 -17.84 -18.05 -20.34
N ASP A 362 -17.12 -18.14 -19.23
CA ASP A 362 -16.72 -19.41 -18.63
C ASP A 362 -17.96 -20.13 -18.08
N SER A 363 -17.84 -21.43 -17.88
CA SER A 363 -18.88 -22.29 -17.30
C SER A 363 -18.46 -22.95 -15.99
N ASP A 364 -17.19 -22.78 -15.59
CA ASP A 364 -16.59 -23.28 -14.35
C ASP A 364 -15.57 -22.22 -13.88
N ASP A 365 -16.09 -21.15 -13.29
CA ASP A 365 -15.38 -19.91 -12.98
C ASP A 365 -14.18 -20.11 -12.02
N ASP A 366 -14.13 -21.19 -11.24
CA ASP A 366 -13.06 -21.50 -10.29
C ASP A 366 -12.30 -22.81 -10.55
N ASN A 367 -12.64 -23.49 -11.64
CA ASN A 367 -11.99 -24.69 -12.17
C ASN A 367 -11.95 -25.86 -11.16
N ASP A 368 -13.01 -25.99 -10.36
CA ASP A 368 -13.17 -27.08 -9.39
C ASP A 368 -13.87 -28.34 -9.96
N ASN A 369 -14.26 -28.28 -11.24
CA ASN A 369 -14.97 -29.25 -12.07
C ASN A 369 -16.50 -29.27 -11.91
N TYR A 370 -17.08 -28.44 -11.05
CA TYR A 370 -18.51 -28.19 -11.04
C TYR A 370 -18.82 -26.97 -11.91
N THR A 371 -19.93 -27.02 -12.65
CA THR A 371 -20.29 -25.86 -13.48
C THR A 371 -20.97 -24.79 -12.63
N ASP A 372 -20.83 -23.50 -12.94
CA ASP A 372 -21.46 -22.41 -12.17
C ASP A 372 -23.00 -22.59 -12.05
N ALA A 373 -23.60 -23.21 -13.07
CA ALA A 373 -25.03 -23.50 -13.11
C ALA A 373 -25.45 -24.59 -12.11
N ASP A 374 -24.58 -25.58 -11.90
CA ASP A 374 -24.77 -26.66 -10.94
C ASP A 374 -24.55 -26.14 -9.52
N GLU A 375 -23.45 -25.44 -9.30
CA GLU A 375 -23.14 -24.82 -8.02
C GLU A 375 -24.20 -23.83 -7.54
N LEU A 376 -24.67 -22.95 -8.43
CA LEU A 376 -25.73 -22.01 -8.09
C LEU A 376 -27.05 -22.73 -7.75
N ALA A 377 -27.28 -23.93 -8.32
CA ALA A 377 -28.44 -24.75 -8.02
C ALA A 377 -28.31 -25.45 -6.66
N ALA A 378 -27.13 -25.99 -6.35
CA ALA A 378 -26.78 -26.62 -5.08
C ALA A 378 -26.58 -25.62 -3.92
N GLY A 379 -26.28 -24.36 -4.25
CA GLY A 379 -26.05 -23.28 -3.29
C GLY A 379 -24.60 -23.05 -2.88
N SER A 380 -23.63 -23.66 -3.58
CA SER A 380 -22.21 -23.32 -3.49
C SER A 380 -21.89 -22.03 -4.26
N ASN A 381 -20.65 -21.55 -4.12
CA ASN A 381 -20.17 -20.30 -4.70
C ASN A 381 -19.21 -20.56 -5.89
N PRO A 382 -19.60 -20.20 -7.13
CA PRO A 382 -18.78 -20.40 -8.34
C PRO A 382 -17.45 -19.66 -8.41
N TYR A 383 -17.17 -18.81 -7.43
CA TYR A 383 -15.93 -18.05 -7.34
C TYR A 383 -15.09 -18.56 -6.15
N ASN A 384 -15.17 -19.84 -5.81
CA ASN A 384 -14.51 -20.40 -4.65
C ASN A 384 -14.39 -21.93 -4.72
N GLY A 385 -13.38 -22.45 -5.41
CA GLY A 385 -13.18 -23.89 -5.63
C GLY A 385 -12.80 -24.74 -4.41
N VAL A 386 -13.05 -24.23 -3.19
CA VAL A 386 -13.09 -25.03 -1.96
C VAL A 386 -14.48 -25.17 -1.37
N ASP A 387 -15.46 -24.40 -1.86
CA ASP A 387 -16.87 -24.45 -1.48
C ASP A 387 -17.60 -25.40 -2.44
N LEU A 388 -17.24 -26.68 -2.37
CA LEU A 388 -17.78 -27.70 -3.27
C LEU A 388 -19.23 -28.03 -2.89
N PRO A 389 -20.13 -28.30 -3.86
CA PRO A 389 -21.41 -28.91 -3.57
C PRO A 389 -21.25 -30.35 -3.02
N ASP A 390 -22.31 -30.90 -2.42
CA ASP A 390 -22.36 -32.32 -2.07
C ASP A 390 -22.41 -33.16 -3.38
N ASP A 391 -21.62 -34.24 -3.42
CA ASP A 391 -21.44 -35.15 -4.58
C ASP A 391 -21.18 -36.57 -4.02
N ASN A 392 -22.23 -37.38 -3.99
CA ASN A 392 -22.25 -38.67 -3.32
C ASN A 392 -21.50 -39.77 -4.09
N ASP A 393 -21.53 -39.75 -5.42
CA ASP A 393 -20.88 -40.75 -6.27
C ASP A 393 -19.49 -40.32 -6.80
N GLY A 394 -19.18 -39.02 -6.74
CA GLY A 394 -17.92 -38.44 -7.18
C GLY A 394 -17.82 -38.20 -8.69
N ASP A 395 -18.92 -38.04 -9.42
CA ASP A 395 -18.93 -37.86 -10.88
C ASP A 395 -18.81 -36.40 -11.34
N PHE A 396 -18.77 -35.45 -10.39
CA PHE A 396 -18.75 -33.99 -10.58
C PHE A 396 -20.07 -33.37 -11.06
N ILE A 397 -21.18 -34.01 -10.72
CA ILE A 397 -22.51 -33.41 -10.75
C ILE A 397 -23.01 -33.39 -9.30
N SER A 398 -23.49 -32.25 -8.81
CA SER A 398 -23.97 -32.19 -7.43
C SER A 398 -25.19 -33.09 -7.19
N ASP A 399 -25.36 -33.59 -5.96
CA ASP A 399 -26.56 -34.32 -5.47
C ASP A 399 -27.89 -33.56 -5.75
N PHE A 400 -27.81 -32.26 -6.04
CA PHE A 400 -29.00 -31.46 -6.36
C PHE A 400 -29.41 -31.54 -7.83
N THR A 401 -28.46 -31.75 -8.75
CA THR A 401 -28.72 -31.79 -10.19
C THR A 401 -28.39 -33.12 -10.85
N ASP A 402 -27.71 -34.02 -10.14
CA ASP A 402 -27.49 -35.40 -10.53
C ASP A 402 -28.85 -36.14 -10.54
N PRO A 403 -29.16 -36.90 -11.62
CA PRO A 403 -30.32 -37.78 -11.65
C PRO A 403 -30.11 -39.20 -11.08
N ASP A 404 -28.89 -39.57 -10.64
CA ASP A 404 -28.51 -40.91 -10.15
C ASP A 404 -27.39 -40.76 -9.10
N ASP A 405 -27.74 -40.21 -7.93
CA ASP A 405 -26.83 -39.73 -6.86
C ASP A 405 -25.83 -40.80 -6.34
N ASP A 406 -26.07 -42.09 -6.55
CA ASP A 406 -25.17 -43.18 -6.13
C ASP A 406 -24.52 -43.95 -7.30
N ASN A 407 -24.86 -43.58 -8.54
CA ASN A 407 -24.46 -44.24 -9.78
C ASN A 407 -24.74 -45.75 -9.81
N ALA A 408 -25.78 -46.19 -9.11
CA ALA A 408 -26.23 -47.58 -9.11
C ALA A 408 -26.94 -47.95 -10.42
N GLY A 409 -27.40 -46.97 -11.19
CA GLY A 409 -28.12 -47.16 -12.43
C GLY A 409 -29.65 -47.19 -12.26
N LEU A 410 -30.13 -46.78 -11.09
CA LEU A 410 -31.51 -46.35 -10.86
C LEU A 410 -31.49 -44.83 -10.66
N THR A 411 -32.41 -44.12 -11.31
CA THR A 411 -32.50 -42.67 -11.09
C THR A 411 -33.21 -42.37 -9.76
N ASP A 412 -32.92 -41.27 -9.06
CA ASP A 412 -33.61 -40.96 -7.79
C ASP A 412 -35.15 -40.89 -7.90
N PRO A 413 -35.78 -40.50 -9.03
CA PRO A 413 -37.21 -40.69 -9.24
C PRO A 413 -37.68 -42.16 -9.28
N GLU A 414 -36.86 -43.07 -9.82
CA GLU A 414 -37.11 -44.52 -9.82
C GLU A 414 -36.95 -45.07 -8.39
N GLU A 415 -35.89 -44.69 -7.69
CA GLU A 415 -35.61 -45.13 -6.32
C GLU A 415 -36.67 -44.64 -5.34
N MET A 416 -37.08 -43.38 -5.44
CA MET A 416 -38.21 -42.86 -4.67
C MET A 416 -39.51 -43.65 -4.89
N THR A 417 -39.69 -44.22 -6.09
CA THR A 417 -40.85 -45.06 -6.42
C THR A 417 -40.73 -46.46 -5.81
N LEU A 418 -39.53 -47.02 -5.84
CA LEU A 418 -39.18 -48.36 -5.32
C LEU A 418 -38.95 -48.37 -3.80
N ARG A 419 -38.73 -47.19 -3.21
CA ARG A 419 -38.37 -46.93 -1.81
C ARG A 419 -36.96 -47.37 -1.42
N THR A 420 -36.08 -47.54 -2.40
CA THR A 420 -34.64 -47.63 -2.20
C THR A 420 -34.06 -46.25 -1.84
N ASP A 421 -32.85 -46.22 -1.29
CA ASP A 421 -32.14 -45.01 -0.88
C ASP A 421 -31.22 -44.52 -2.00
N GLY A 422 -31.55 -43.40 -2.65
CA GLY A 422 -30.77 -42.91 -3.78
C GLY A 422 -29.36 -42.41 -3.47
N PHE A 423 -28.96 -42.41 -2.19
CA PHE A 423 -27.57 -42.14 -1.80
C PHE A 423 -26.78 -43.43 -1.50
N ASP A 424 -27.41 -44.60 -1.55
CA ASP A 424 -26.82 -45.88 -1.18
C ASP A 424 -27.10 -46.96 -2.24
N PRO A 425 -26.08 -47.43 -2.98
CA PRO A 425 -26.26 -48.37 -4.09
C PRO A 425 -26.67 -49.79 -3.68
N ASP A 426 -26.91 -50.02 -2.39
CA ASP A 426 -27.21 -51.31 -1.73
C ASP A 426 -28.06 -50.99 -0.47
N THR A 427 -29.37 -50.75 -0.68
CA THR A 427 -30.27 -50.19 0.36
C THR A 427 -30.37 -51.10 1.60
N ASP A 428 -30.36 -52.41 1.41
CA ASP A 428 -30.49 -53.39 2.51
C ASP A 428 -29.15 -53.86 3.08
N GLY A 429 -28.04 -53.55 2.39
CA GLY A 429 -26.68 -53.76 2.84
C GLY A 429 -26.21 -55.22 2.74
N ASP A 430 -26.81 -56.01 1.86
CA ASP A 430 -26.50 -57.42 1.69
C ASP A 430 -25.30 -57.69 0.74
N GLY A 431 -24.90 -56.67 -0.03
CA GLY A 431 -23.78 -56.68 -0.94
C GLY A 431 -24.11 -56.89 -2.41
N GLU A 432 -25.39 -57.05 -2.77
CA GLU A 432 -25.87 -56.82 -4.14
C GLU A 432 -26.26 -55.34 -4.31
N ASN A 433 -26.74 -54.97 -5.49
CA ASN A 433 -27.05 -53.58 -5.80
C ASN A 433 -28.51 -53.47 -6.19
N ASP A 434 -29.18 -52.42 -5.74
CA ASP A 434 -30.60 -52.22 -5.94
C ASP A 434 -31.02 -52.37 -7.41
N ALA A 435 -30.22 -51.87 -8.36
CA ALA A 435 -30.53 -52.00 -9.79
C ALA A 435 -30.47 -53.45 -10.29
N ALA A 436 -29.63 -54.29 -9.68
CA ALA A 436 -29.54 -55.71 -9.99
C ALA A 436 -30.76 -56.48 -9.48
N GLU A 437 -31.25 -56.10 -8.30
CA GLU A 437 -32.35 -56.74 -7.57
C GLU A 437 -33.71 -56.26 -8.06
N VAL A 438 -33.85 -54.98 -8.40
CA VAL A 438 -35.01 -54.48 -9.16
C VAL A 438 -35.07 -55.14 -10.55
N GLY A 439 -33.92 -55.46 -11.13
CA GLY A 439 -33.83 -56.14 -12.41
C GLY A 439 -34.18 -55.22 -13.60
N PRO A 440 -34.57 -55.79 -14.77
CA PRO A 440 -34.60 -55.05 -16.03
C PRO A 440 -35.86 -54.17 -16.25
N ASP A 441 -36.89 -54.27 -15.41
CA ASP A 441 -38.12 -53.47 -15.52
C ASP A 441 -38.53 -52.92 -14.15
N VAL A 442 -38.24 -51.65 -13.92
CA VAL A 442 -38.58 -50.93 -12.68
C VAL A 442 -40.08 -50.91 -12.34
N ASN A 443 -40.96 -51.28 -13.28
CA ASN A 443 -42.41 -51.39 -13.02
C ASN A 443 -42.85 -52.79 -12.59
N ASP A 444 -41.92 -53.76 -12.60
CA ASP A 444 -42.10 -55.16 -12.23
C ASP A 444 -40.79 -55.64 -11.54
N PRO A 445 -40.43 -55.03 -10.38
CA PRO A 445 -39.22 -55.39 -9.63
C PRO A 445 -39.24 -56.86 -9.19
N LEU A 446 -38.07 -57.43 -8.90
CA LEU A 446 -38.02 -58.79 -8.33
C LEU A 446 -38.58 -58.77 -6.90
N ASP A 447 -39.27 -59.85 -6.58
CA ASP A 447 -40.01 -60.12 -5.33
C ASP A 447 -40.03 -61.65 -5.24
N THR A 448 -39.00 -62.20 -4.59
CA THR A 448 -38.61 -63.61 -4.69
C THR A 448 -39.61 -64.53 -4.01
N ASP A 449 -40.17 -64.10 -2.89
CA ASP A 449 -41.09 -64.85 -2.04
C ASP A 449 -42.58 -64.43 -2.22
N ASN A 450 -42.83 -63.30 -2.88
CA ASN A 450 -44.13 -62.74 -3.27
C ASN A 450 -44.92 -62.12 -2.10
N ASP A 451 -44.24 -61.56 -1.11
CA ASP A 451 -44.83 -60.89 0.07
C ASP A 451 -45.25 -59.42 -0.22
N ARG A 452 -44.73 -58.85 -1.34
CA ARG A 452 -44.87 -57.48 -1.89
C ARG A 452 -43.83 -56.47 -1.42
N THR A 453 -42.88 -56.89 -0.61
CA THR A 453 -41.59 -56.24 -0.48
C THR A 453 -40.76 -56.69 -1.70
N ILE A 454 -39.72 -55.93 -2.04
CA ILE A 454 -38.92 -56.22 -3.25
C ILE A 454 -37.55 -56.65 -2.79
N ASP A 455 -36.89 -57.50 -3.57
CA ASP A 455 -35.57 -58.04 -3.22
C ASP A 455 -34.59 -56.92 -2.78
N ALA A 456 -34.59 -55.75 -3.45
CA ALA A 456 -33.73 -54.60 -3.10
C ALA A 456 -33.99 -53.93 -1.73
N LEU A 457 -35.01 -54.35 -0.99
CA LEU A 457 -35.34 -53.87 0.36
C LEU A 457 -35.23 -54.99 1.40
N GLU A 458 -34.88 -56.20 0.98
CA GLU A 458 -34.92 -57.43 1.75
C GLU A 458 -33.61 -58.18 1.62
N SER A 459 -32.84 -58.12 2.69
CA SER A 459 -31.48 -58.62 2.68
C SER A 459 -31.42 -60.14 2.53
N SER A 460 -30.59 -60.61 1.60
CA SER A 460 -30.26 -62.04 1.44
C SER A 460 -29.46 -62.66 2.59
N ILE A 461 -29.03 -61.84 3.55
CA ILE A 461 -28.16 -62.26 4.66
C ILE A 461 -28.77 -62.03 6.05
N ASN A 462 -29.80 -61.19 6.17
CA ASN A 462 -30.51 -61.01 7.42
C ASN A 462 -31.60 -62.08 7.57
N ASP A 463 -31.86 -62.45 8.82
CA ASP A 463 -32.80 -63.48 9.27
C ASP A 463 -33.38 -62.89 10.56
N ASN A 464 -34.42 -62.08 10.39
CA ASN A 464 -34.88 -61.16 11.41
C ASN A 464 -35.62 -61.87 12.55
N ASP A 465 -36.36 -62.92 12.26
CA ASP A 465 -37.08 -63.74 13.24
C ASP A 465 -36.27 -64.95 13.76
N GLY A 466 -35.18 -65.31 13.08
CA GLY A 466 -34.26 -66.37 13.47
C GLY A 466 -34.72 -67.78 13.09
N ASP A 467 -35.65 -67.94 12.15
CA ASP A 467 -36.14 -69.23 11.67
C ASP A 467 -35.12 -69.99 10.80
N GLY A 468 -34.13 -69.26 10.26
CA GLY A 468 -33.05 -69.76 9.42
C GLY A 468 -33.27 -69.60 7.92
N THR A 469 -34.37 -68.97 7.53
CA THR A 469 -34.67 -68.39 6.22
C THR A 469 -34.17 -66.94 6.24
N ALA A 470 -33.65 -66.46 5.11
CA ALA A 470 -33.28 -65.05 5.03
C ALA A 470 -34.51 -64.25 4.61
N ASP A 471 -34.58 -62.99 5.03
CA ASP A 471 -35.72 -62.09 4.80
C ASP A 471 -36.15 -62.10 3.31
N GLU A 472 -35.21 -62.05 2.35
CA GLU A 472 -35.50 -62.13 0.89
C GLU A 472 -36.28 -63.37 0.41
N PHE A 473 -36.34 -64.41 1.24
CA PHE A 473 -37.00 -65.68 0.96
C PHE A 473 -38.17 -65.97 1.91
N ASP A 474 -38.52 -65.04 2.80
CA ASP A 474 -39.47 -65.22 3.88
C ASP A 474 -40.72 -64.33 3.75
N GLY A 475 -41.87 -64.97 3.56
CA GLY A 475 -43.15 -64.28 3.33
C GLY A 475 -43.66 -63.42 4.48
N ASP A 476 -43.02 -63.46 5.65
CA ASP A 476 -43.28 -62.59 6.80
C ASP A 476 -42.05 -62.54 7.74
N ASP A 477 -41.11 -61.61 7.50
CA ASP A 477 -39.83 -61.39 8.23
C ASP A 477 -39.89 -61.35 9.77
N GLU A 478 -41.08 -61.23 10.35
CA GLU A 478 -41.30 -61.10 11.79
C GLU A 478 -42.04 -62.29 12.39
N ASP A 479 -42.46 -63.27 11.57
CA ASP A 479 -43.21 -64.45 11.96
C ASP A 479 -42.35 -65.73 11.80
N PRO A 480 -41.75 -66.24 12.89
CA PRO A 480 -40.90 -67.44 12.87
C PRO A 480 -41.59 -68.73 12.43
N CYS A 481 -42.90 -68.68 12.17
CA CYS A 481 -43.72 -69.76 11.64
C CYS A 481 -43.93 -69.68 10.12
N THR A 482 -43.52 -68.59 9.48
CA THR A 482 -43.38 -68.42 8.04
C THR A 482 -41.90 -68.61 7.68
N PRO A 483 -41.56 -69.23 6.54
CA PRO A 483 -42.41 -70.00 5.66
C PRO A 483 -42.66 -71.46 6.15
N ASP A 484 -42.03 -71.89 7.25
CA ASP A 484 -42.07 -73.26 7.76
C ASP A 484 -42.64 -73.35 9.18
N LEU A 485 -43.88 -73.85 9.31
CA LEU A 485 -44.53 -74.15 10.60
C LEU A 485 -43.76 -75.17 11.47
N ALA A 486 -42.78 -75.87 10.90
CA ALA A 486 -41.90 -76.79 11.60
C ALA A 486 -40.55 -76.18 12.00
N ALA A 487 -40.35 -74.87 11.83
CA ALA A 487 -39.14 -74.18 12.26
C ALA A 487 -38.89 -74.36 13.77
N ASP A 488 -37.62 -74.46 14.15
CA ASP A 488 -37.22 -74.76 15.55
C ASP A 488 -37.63 -73.64 16.54
N VAL A 489 -37.99 -72.46 16.03
CA VAL A 489 -38.39 -71.25 16.78
C VAL A 489 -39.87 -70.90 16.67
N CYS A 490 -40.64 -71.57 15.79
CA CYS A 490 -42.07 -71.33 15.61
C CYS A 490 -42.87 -71.74 16.86
N ASP A 491 -43.70 -70.82 17.33
CA ASP A 491 -44.65 -70.93 18.46
C ASP A 491 -45.99 -70.41 17.92
N LEU A 492 -46.73 -71.30 17.25
CA LEU A 492 -47.88 -70.93 16.41
C LEU A 492 -49.06 -70.40 17.25
N ASP A 493 -49.29 -70.96 18.44
CA ASP A 493 -50.37 -70.53 19.33
C ASP A 493 -49.95 -69.42 20.32
N GLY A 494 -48.64 -69.16 20.43
CA GLY A 494 -48.05 -68.09 21.23
C GLY A 494 -48.06 -68.38 22.74
N ASP A 495 -48.11 -69.64 23.16
CA ASP A 495 -48.16 -70.02 24.57
C ASP A 495 -46.77 -70.06 25.25
N GLY A 496 -45.71 -70.06 24.44
CA GLY A 496 -44.31 -70.00 24.84
C GLY A 496 -43.53 -71.32 24.72
N ASP A 497 -44.17 -72.42 24.33
CA ASP A 497 -43.50 -73.64 23.87
C ASP A 497 -43.47 -73.67 22.32
N VAL A 498 -42.35 -74.09 21.72
CA VAL A 498 -42.25 -74.17 20.24
C VAL A 498 -42.91 -75.44 19.73
N ASN A 499 -43.47 -75.43 18.51
CA ASN A 499 -44.23 -76.54 17.92
C ASN A 499 -43.48 -77.90 17.97
N SER A 500 -42.14 -77.88 17.90
CA SER A 500 -41.35 -79.12 17.98
C SER A 500 -41.43 -79.85 19.33
N VAL A 501 -41.88 -79.18 20.39
CA VAL A 501 -42.01 -79.71 21.76
C VAL A 501 -43.38 -79.48 22.39
N ASP A 502 -44.19 -78.59 21.82
CA ASP A 502 -45.58 -78.43 22.19
C ASP A 502 -46.37 -79.69 21.79
N THR A 503 -47.57 -79.82 22.36
CA THR A 503 -48.46 -80.95 22.17
C THR A 503 -49.82 -80.53 21.62
N ASP A 504 -50.04 -79.24 21.39
CA ASP A 504 -51.28 -78.59 20.93
C ASP A 504 -50.89 -77.36 20.08
N ASP A 505 -50.19 -77.60 18.97
CA ASP A 505 -49.43 -76.59 18.22
C ASP A 505 -50.28 -75.38 17.75
N ASP A 506 -51.59 -75.52 17.53
CA ASP A 506 -52.49 -74.42 17.13
C ASP A 506 -53.38 -73.87 18.27
N GLY A 507 -53.27 -74.45 19.47
CA GLY A 507 -53.97 -74.04 20.68
C GLY A 507 -55.50 -74.18 20.62
N ASP A 508 -56.04 -75.02 19.73
CA ASP A 508 -57.48 -75.26 19.60
C ASP A 508 -58.05 -76.13 20.75
N GLY A 509 -57.16 -76.80 21.49
CA GLY A 509 -57.44 -77.64 22.65
C GLY A 509 -57.33 -79.15 22.38
N TYR A 510 -57.10 -79.60 21.15
CA TYR A 510 -56.87 -81.00 20.78
C TYR A 510 -55.38 -81.24 20.53
N THR A 511 -54.80 -82.25 21.19
CA THR A 511 -53.36 -82.48 21.02
C THR A 511 -53.00 -82.92 19.59
N ASP A 512 -51.82 -82.57 19.06
CA ASP A 512 -51.39 -82.98 17.69
C ASP A 512 -51.47 -84.49 17.47
N SER A 513 -51.26 -85.26 18.54
CA SER A 513 -51.35 -86.72 18.52
C SER A 513 -52.77 -87.25 18.31
N ASP A 514 -53.77 -86.52 18.81
CA ASP A 514 -55.19 -86.79 18.65
C ASP A 514 -55.66 -86.39 17.26
N GLU A 515 -55.28 -85.19 16.83
CA GLU A 515 -55.57 -84.63 15.52
C GLU A 515 -54.98 -85.44 14.37
N SER A 516 -53.70 -85.80 14.48
CA SER A 516 -53.04 -86.72 13.55
C SER A 516 -53.75 -88.09 13.46
N ALA A 517 -54.38 -88.53 14.56
CA ALA A 517 -55.16 -89.77 14.58
C ALA A 517 -56.55 -89.61 13.94
N ALA A 518 -57.18 -88.43 14.13
CA ALA A 518 -58.46 -88.07 13.52
C ALA A 518 -58.34 -87.66 12.04
N GLY A 519 -57.15 -87.24 11.61
CA GLY A 519 -56.85 -86.72 10.28
C GLY A 519 -57.17 -85.23 10.10
N SER A 520 -57.30 -84.47 11.20
CA SER A 520 -57.18 -83.00 11.18
C SER A 520 -55.72 -82.58 11.08
N ASP A 521 -55.47 -81.29 10.83
CA ASP A 521 -54.15 -80.70 10.63
C ASP A 521 -53.72 -80.00 11.92
N PRO A 522 -52.63 -80.41 12.60
CA PRO A 522 -52.24 -79.83 13.89
C PRO A 522 -51.83 -78.35 13.91
N TYR A 523 -51.89 -77.69 12.77
CA TYR A 523 -51.52 -76.29 12.60
C TYR A 523 -52.70 -75.43 12.11
N ASP A 524 -53.94 -75.93 12.20
CA ASP A 524 -55.16 -75.27 11.70
C ASP A 524 -56.26 -75.24 12.78
N ASP A 525 -56.30 -74.14 13.54
CA ASP A 525 -57.24 -73.92 14.66
C ASP A 525 -58.73 -73.99 14.27
N ALA A 526 -59.02 -73.92 12.96
CA ALA A 526 -60.37 -74.02 12.41
C ALA A 526 -60.70 -75.45 11.95
N GLY A 527 -59.69 -76.30 11.84
CA GLY A 527 -59.66 -77.67 11.34
C GLY A 527 -60.16 -78.74 12.32
N LEU A 528 -60.93 -78.35 13.33
CA LEU A 528 -61.32 -79.16 14.48
C LEU A 528 -61.75 -80.61 14.12
N PRO A 529 -61.25 -81.63 14.83
CA PRO A 529 -61.74 -82.99 14.70
C PRO A 529 -63.20 -83.13 15.19
N ASP A 530 -63.90 -84.18 14.73
CA ASP A 530 -65.24 -84.49 15.23
C ASP A 530 -65.16 -84.89 16.72
N ASP A 531 -65.76 -84.08 17.60
CA ASP A 531 -65.95 -84.37 19.04
C ASP A 531 -67.44 -84.26 19.39
N ASN A 532 -68.06 -85.39 19.67
CA ASN A 532 -69.50 -85.47 19.92
C ASN A 532 -69.90 -85.17 21.39
N ASP A 533 -68.97 -85.14 22.34
CA ASP A 533 -69.29 -84.90 23.76
C ASP A 533 -68.65 -83.64 24.37
N GLY A 534 -67.71 -83.02 23.65
CA GLY A 534 -67.17 -81.69 23.91
C GLY A 534 -66.10 -81.66 24.99
N ASP A 535 -65.37 -82.75 25.19
CA ASP A 535 -64.33 -82.88 26.22
C ASP A 535 -62.90 -82.67 25.72
N PHE A 536 -62.74 -82.26 24.45
CA PHE A 536 -61.45 -81.99 23.77
C PHE A 536 -60.62 -83.26 23.54
N ILE A 537 -61.31 -84.36 23.24
CA ILE A 537 -60.73 -85.60 22.75
C ILE A 537 -61.58 -86.04 21.55
N SER A 538 -60.95 -86.28 20.40
CA SER A 538 -61.68 -86.64 19.18
C SER A 538 -62.45 -87.95 19.33
N ASP A 539 -63.57 -88.08 18.60
CA ASP A 539 -64.36 -89.31 18.48
C ASP A 539 -63.52 -90.54 18.07
N VAL A 540 -62.32 -90.34 17.50
CA VAL A 540 -61.41 -91.39 17.04
C VAL A 540 -60.55 -91.93 18.18
N THR A 541 -60.13 -91.09 19.13
CA THR A 541 -59.25 -91.49 20.24
C THR A 541 -59.98 -91.61 21.58
N ASP A 542 -61.22 -91.10 21.68
CA ASP A 542 -62.11 -91.27 22.83
C ASP A 542 -62.66 -92.71 22.92
N THR A 543 -62.49 -93.38 24.09
CA THR A 543 -62.74 -94.83 24.28
C THR A 543 -63.71 -95.22 25.39
#